data_AF-A0A2T3GPE6-F1
#
_entry.id   AF-A0A2T3GPE6-F1
#
_cell.length_a   1.000
_cell.length_b   1.000
_cell.length_c   1.000
_cell.angle_alpha   90.00
_cell.angle_beta   90.00
_cell.angle_gamma   90.00
#
_symmetry.space_group_name_H-M   'P 1'
#
loop_
_entity.id
_entity.type
_entity.pdbx_description
1 polymer ?
#
loop_
_entity_poly.entity_id
_entity_poly.type
_entity_poly.pdbx_seq_one_letter_code
_entity_poly.pdbx_strand_id
1 'polypeptide(L)'
;MADLSYAHGVTLAESAETPSLLRVQRNGITLINGTAPDADAAAFPANYPTLITSLPQAAALGAAGTLLEDVTTVFNEGGSWCIVNRVPDSADAATLQSNLLGDAVARTGLYAALRAKAITGYQPHVVITAGNTGAWVEGGVVSISLSEQGAKLTESPIVEATGGGNDPGKVLPKLEAVMGMGANADKVVAVRVVEPGRALSQPPTITFTGGGDDADKVLPAATANVGDVANPFVSALNVICPKIRARAYITGPNTTNAEAVRFRRTINGGRILIIDPKTIKNVSGVPVTKPVAAVFAGVRARVVASSEGVSGSVSNKIIRTIDGVARTISYPDDSNYLNEKQVATIINERGGFRTWGSRLATDDDLWQFDSVRATADMVNEALEDLYFLYVDRKFTKGNLKMLIEDGNAALRVFKNNEDILGGRVWLADINEPTTLAAGKLFLDVEFEPVGLMEQIHVTTHRNILYYRLLLDEVNGAIETGPLSLAA
;
A
#
# COMPACT_ATOMS: atom_id res chain seq x y z
N MET A 1 44.85 -14.26 19.16
CA MET A 1 45.45 -14.98 20.31
C MET A 1 46.35 -13.99 21.01
N ALA A 2 46.21 -13.82 22.34
CA ALA A 2 47.15 -13.01 23.10
C ALA A 2 48.54 -13.62 22.96
N ASP A 3 49.53 -12.81 22.58
CA ASP A 3 50.92 -13.22 22.52
C ASP A 3 51.42 -13.47 23.95
N LEU A 4 51.87 -14.70 24.22
CA LEU A 4 52.36 -15.16 25.53
C LEU A 4 53.88 -14.95 25.67
N SER A 5 54.52 -14.29 24.71
CA SER A 5 55.94 -13.94 24.79
C SER A 5 56.21 -12.97 25.96
N TYR A 6 57.34 -13.15 26.64
CA TYR A 6 57.74 -12.29 27.77
C TYR A 6 57.96 -10.86 27.28
N ALA A 7 57.21 -9.90 27.84
CA ALA A 7 57.34 -8.47 27.56
C ALA A 7 57.54 -7.68 28.86
N HIS A 8 58.55 -6.81 28.88
CA HIS A 8 58.76 -5.84 29.97
C HIS A 8 58.17 -4.49 29.55
N GLY A 9 57.04 -4.08 30.12
CA GLY A 9 56.30 -2.86 29.78
C GLY A 9 54.79 -3.08 29.64
N VAL A 10 54.05 -2.06 29.18
CA VAL A 10 52.62 -2.18 28.85
C VAL A 10 52.47 -2.57 27.38
N THR A 11 51.87 -3.73 27.12
CA THR A 11 51.44 -4.14 25.79
C THR A 11 49.99 -3.70 25.57
N LEU A 12 49.77 -2.91 24.52
CA LEU A 12 48.44 -2.52 24.06
C LEU A 12 48.01 -3.50 22.96
N ALA A 13 46.87 -4.14 23.13
CA ALA A 13 46.20 -4.88 22.07
C ALA A 13 44.77 -4.37 21.95
N GLU A 14 44.38 -3.93 20.76
CA GLU A 14 42.98 -3.58 20.48
C GLU A 14 42.17 -4.87 20.36
N SER A 15 41.07 -4.94 21.11
CA SER A 15 40.15 -6.07 21.01
C SER A 15 39.49 -6.07 19.64
N ALA A 16 39.50 -7.21 18.96
CA ALA A 16 38.71 -7.40 17.73
C ALA A 16 37.21 -7.59 18.02
N GLU A 17 36.82 -7.72 19.29
CA GLU A 17 35.42 -7.82 19.69
C GLU A 17 34.74 -6.46 19.52
N THR A 18 33.98 -6.34 18.44
CA THR A 18 33.10 -5.20 18.20
C THR A 18 31.72 -5.51 18.76
N PRO A 19 31.13 -4.59 19.56
CA PRO A 19 29.73 -4.75 19.98
C PRO A 19 28.85 -4.76 18.73
N SER A 20 27.82 -5.61 18.72
CA SER A 20 26.82 -5.51 17.67
C SER A 20 26.06 -4.21 17.87
N LEU A 21 25.97 -3.42 16.80
CA LEU A 21 25.24 -2.17 16.81
C LEU A 21 23.97 -2.38 16.03
N LEU A 22 22.84 -2.07 16.67
CA LEU A 22 21.56 -1.97 15.97
C LEU A 22 21.70 -0.92 14.87
N ARG A 23 21.44 -1.33 13.63
CA ARG A 23 21.34 -0.42 12.49
C ARG A 23 19.87 -0.35 12.09
N VAL A 24 19.27 0.83 12.26
CA VAL A 24 17.97 1.11 11.68
C VAL A 24 18.22 1.70 10.30
N GLN A 25 17.80 0.97 9.27
CA GLN A 25 17.84 1.47 7.89
C GLN A 25 16.78 2.56 7.68
N ARG A 26 16.92 3.33 6.60
CA ARG A 26 15.95 4.39 6.27
C ARG A 26 14.62 3.76 5.83
N ASN A 27 13.58 3.90 6.66
CA ASN A 27 12.26 3.29 6.44
C ASN A 27 11.25 4.18 5.67
N GLY A 28 11.71 5.34 5.18
CA GLY A 28 10.90 6.33 4.47
C GLY A 28 11.00 6.27 2.94
N ILE A 29 11.58 5.20 2.39
CA ILE A 29 11.86 5.10 0.94
C ILE A 29 10.63 4.56 0.21
N THR A 30 10.16 5.32 -0.77
CA THR A 30 9.04 4.94 -1.65
C THR A 30 9.57 4.46 -3.00
N LEU A 31 9.07 3.34 -3.49
CA LEU A 31 9.22 2.92 -4.88
C LEU A 31 8.08 3.46 -5.73
N ILE A 32 8.42 4.13 -6.82
CA ILE A 32 7.48 4.76 -7.75
C ILE A 32 7.63 4.09 -9.12
N ASN A 33 6.58 3.41 -9.56
CA ASN A 33 6.52 2.75 -10.87
C ASN A 33 5.69 3.57 -11.87
N GLY A 34 6.32 4.06 -12.94
CA GLY A 34 5.67 4.98 -13.87
C GLY A 34 6.45 5.19 -15.17
N THR A 35 5.95 6.08 -16.02
CA THR A 35 6.57 6.40 -17.31
C THR A 35 7.39 7.69 -17.25
N ALA A 36 8.43 7.73 -18.07
CA ALA A 36 9.26 8.91 -18.31
C ALA A 36 9.90 8.78 -19.70
N PRO A 37 9.20 9.12 -20.79
CA PRO A 37 9.72 8.98 -22.15
C PRO A 37 10.93 9.88 -22.40
N ASP A 38 10.96 11.08 -21.83
CA ASP A 38 12.03 12.08 -21.98
C ASP A 38 13.32 11.73 -21.22
N ALA A 39 13.28 10.77 -20.29
CA ALA A 39 14.42 10.41 -19.47
C ALA A 39 15.53 9.75 -20.31
N ASP A 40 16.78 10.17 -20.07
CA ASP A 40 17.94 9.49 -20.65
C ASP A 40 17.94 8.00 -20.26
N ALA A 41 17.90 7.12 -21.25
CA ALA A 41 17.87 5.69 -21.05
C ALA A 41 19.16 5.13 -20.44
N ALA A 42 20.28 5.84 -20.53
CA ALA A 42 21.50 5.45 -19.84
C ALA A 42 21.41 5.73 -18.34
N ALA A 43 20.87 6.89 -17.95
CA ALA A 43 20.70 7.28 -16.55
C ALA A 43 19.51 6.57 -15.87
N PHE A 44 18.42 6.37 -16.62
CA PHE A 44 17.19 5.70 -16.16
C PHE A 44 16.81 4.60 -17.15
N PRO A 45 17.47 3.42 -17.07
CA PRO A 45 17.12 2.29 -17.91
C PRO A 45 15.71 1.79 -17.62
N ALA A 46 15.00 1.33 -18.65
CA ALA A 46 13.66 0.79 -18.49
C ALA A 46 13.68 -0.51 -17.65
N ASN A 47 12.72 -0.65 -16.75
CA ASN A 47 12.57 -1.77 -15.81
C ASN A 47 13.77 -1.99 -14.88
N TYR A 48 14.57 -0.94 -14.67
CA TYR A 48 15.71 -0.98 -13.77
C TYR A 48 15.53 0.08 -12.67
N PRO A 49 15.34 -0.34 -11.40
CA PRO A 49 15.16 0.60 -10.29
C PRO A 49 16.38 1.51 -10.10
N THR A 50 16.15 2.82 -10.09
CA THR A 50 17.18 3.85 -9.89
C THR A 50 16.85 4.68 -8.65
N LEU A 51 17.85 4.90 -7.78
CA LEU A 51 17.70 5.72 -6.58
C LEU A 51 17.76 7.22 -6.95
N ILE A 52 16.79 7.98 -6.47
CA ILE A 52 16.75 9.44 -6.54
C ILE A 52 16.81 10.02 -5.12
N THR A 53 17.74 10.94 -4.90
CA THR A 53 18.00 11.54 -3.58
C THR A 53 17.79 13.05 -3.53
N SER A 54 17.49 13.69 -4.67
CA SER A 54 17.31 15.14 -4.76
C SER A 54 16.40 15.55 -5.93
N LEU A 55 15.73 16.70 -5.81
CA LEU A 55 14.90 17.26 -6.89
C LEU A 55 15.70 17.55 -8.19
N PRO A 56 16.94 18.06 -8.15
CA PRO A 56 17.74 18.23 -9.37
C PRO A 56 18.02 16.91 -10.10
N GLN A 57 18.25 15.82 -9.36
CA GLN A 57 18.37 14.49 -9.95
C GLN A 57 17.04 14.02 -10.54
N ALA A 58 15.92 14.31 -9.88
CA ALA A 58 14.58 14.01 -10.39
C ALA A 58 14.29 14.72 -11.71
N ALA A 59 14.74 15.96 -11.89
CA ALA A 59 14.54 16.72 -13.13
C ALA A 59 15.09 16.02 -14.38
N ALA A 60 16.08 15.14 -14.24
CA ALA A 60 16.61 14.33 -15.33
C ALA A 60 15.64 13.25 -15.85
N LEU A 61 14.50 13.04 -15.19
CA LEU A 61 13.39 12.22 -15.70
C LEU A 61 12.64 12.87 -16.87
N GLY A 62 12.79 14.19 -17.04
CA GLY A 62 12.08 14.95 -18.07
C GLY A 62 10.61 15.23 -17.72
N ALA A 63 9.98 16.09 -18.53
CA ALA A 63 8.65 16.64 -18.22
C ALA A 63 7.49 15.73 -18.66
N ALA A 64 7.69 14.93 -19.70
CA ALA A 64 6.70 13.96 -20.13
C ALA A 64 6.66 12.72 -19.23
N GLY A 65 5.49 12.07 -19.18
CA GLY A 65 5.23 10.91 -18.34
C GLY A 65 4.71 11.28 -16.95
N THR A 66 4.84 10.36 -16.00
CA THR A 66 4.25 10.47 -14.66
C THR A 66 5.30 10.55 -13.55
N LEU A 67 6.51 10.00 -13.77
CA LEU A 67 7.50 9.83 -12.70
C LEU A 67 7.99 11.14 -12.10
N LEU A 68 8.29 12.16 -12.91
CA LEU A 68 8.79 13.44 -12.39
C LEU A 68 7.76 14.08 -11.44
N GLU A 69 6.48 14.05 -11.82
CA GLU A 69 5.40 14.62 -11.01
C GLU A 69 5.23 13.86 -9.68
N ASP A 70 5.23 12.52 -9.72
CA ASP A 70 5.10 11.69 -8.52
C ASP A 70 6.28 11.88 -7.55
N VAL A 71 7.51 11.86 -8.08
CA VAL A 71 8.72 12.10 -7.27
C VAL A 71 8.70 13.49 -6.65
N THR A 72 8.34 14.51 -7.44
CA THR A 72 8.25 15.90 -6.97
C THR A 72 7.18 16.03 -5.88
N THR A 73 6.05 15.35 -6.02
CA THR A 73 4.97 15.33 -5.02
C THR A 73 5.45 14.70 -3.72
N VAL A 74 6.11 13.55 -3.80
CA VAL A 74 6.66 12.85 -2.62
C VAL A 74 7.69 13.72 -1.90
N PHE A 75 8.57 14.40 -2.65
CA PHE A 75 9.60 15.27 -2.06
C PHE A 75 9.03 16.54 -1.44
N ASN A 76 8.06 17.18 -2.09
CA ASN A 76 7.41 18.38 -1.56
C ASN A 76 6.54 18.11 -0.32
N GLU A 77 6.02 16.89 -0.17
CA GLU A 77 5.39 16.47 1.09
C GLU A 77 6.39 16.27 2.23
N GLY A 78 7.69 16.12 1.94
CA GLY A 78 8.76 15.94 2.93
C GLY A 78 9.53 14.62 2.80
N GLY A 79 9.28 13.83 1.77
CA GLY A 79 10.15 12.71 1.41
C GLY A 79 11.54 13.21 0.96
N SER A 80 12.57 12.45 1.27
CA SER A 80 13.94 12.80 0.82
C SER A 80 14.43 11.89 -0.29
N TRP A 81 14.07 10.60 -0.24
CA TRP A 81 14.64 9.55 -1.08
C TRP A 81 13.53 8.71 -1.69
N CYS A 82 13.63 8.44 -2.98
CA CYS A 82 12.70 7.58 -3.72
C CYS A 82 13.48 6.65 -4.63
N ILE A 83 12.93 5.47 -4.88
CA ILE A 83 13.40 4.56 -5.93
C ILE A 83 12.41 4.68 -7.09
N VAL A 84 12.88 5.03 -8.27
CA VAL A 84 12.02 5.08 -9.46
C VAL A 84 12.24 3.85 -10.31
N ASN A 85 11.15 3.29 -10.83
CA ASN A 85 11.19 2.29 -11.89
C ASN A 85 10.51 2.88 -13.13
N ARG A 86 11.31 3.14 -14.16
CA ARG A 86 10.83 3.62 -15.46
C ARG A 86 10.31 2.45 -16.27
N VAL A 87 9.07 2.49 -16.72
CA VAL A 87 8.54 1.52 -17.69
C VAL A 87 8.44 2.14 -19.09
N PRO A 88 8.48 1.32 -20.16
CA PRO A 88 8.24 1.81 -21.52
C PRO A 88 6.85 2.46 -21.64
N ASP A 89 6.82 3.66 -22.21
CA ASP A 89 5.58 4.39 -22.47
C ASP A 89 4.88 3.85 -23.73
N SER A 90 3.55 3.97 -23.79
CA SER A 90 2.76 3.61 -24.97
C SER A 90 1.50 4.45 -25.03
N ALA A 91 1.14 4.91 -26.23
CA ALA A 91 -0.13 5.59 -26.47
C ALA A 91 -1.34 4.64 -26.34
N ASP A 92 -1.13 3.33 -26.51
CA ASP A 92 -2.15 2.32 -26.24
C ASP A 92 -2.25 2.02 -24.74
N ALA A 93 -3.43 2.28 -24.16
CA ALA A 93 -3.68 2.11 -22.75
C ALA A 93 -3.52 0.66 -22.27
N ALA A 94 -3.86 -0.33 -23.11
CA ALA A 94 -3.71 -1.74 -22.75
C ALA A 94 -2.22 -2.15 -22.68
N THR A 95 -1.44 -1.75 -23.68
CA THR A 95 0.02 -1.93 -23.68
C THR A 95 0.68 -1.20 -22.51
N LEU A 96 0.28 0.04 -22.24
CA LEU A 96 0.80 0.81 -21.11
C LEU A 96 0.51 0.14 -19.76
N GLN A 97 -0.72 -0.34 -19.58
CA GLN A 97 -1.11 -1.09 -18.39
C GLN A 97 -0.28 -2.38 -18.24
N SER A 98 -0.06 -3.11 -19.34
CA SER A 98 0.80 -4.30 -19.35
C SER A 98 2.25 -3.96 -18.98
N ASN A 99 2.80 -2.85 -19.48
CA ASN A 99 4.15 -2.40 -19.16
C ASN A 99 4.28 -2.00 -17.67
N LEU A 100 3.29 -1.32 -17.12
CA LEU A 100 3.25 -0.93 -15.71
C LEU A 100 3.12 -2.14 -14.79
N LEU A 101 2.28 -3.12 -15.14
CA LEU A 101 2.14 -4.36 -14.38
C LEU A 101 3.44 -5.17 -14.43
N GLY A 102 3.97 -5.35 -15.65
CA GLY A 102 5.17 -6.11 -15.92
C GLY A 102 4.99 -7.62 -15.75
N ASP A 103 6.12 -8.33 -15.78
CA ASP A 103 6.19 -9.77 -15.70
C ASP A 103 6.95 -10.24 -14.44
N ALA A 104 6.43 -11.27 -13.78
CA ALA A 104 6.95 -11.76 -12.51
C ALA A 104 8.31 -12.50 -12.67
N VAL A 105 8.54 -13.15 -13.81
CA VAL A 105 9.76 -13.93 -14.09
C VAL A 105 10.89 -13.00 -14.52
N ALA A 106 10.61 -12.11 -15.47
CA ALA A 106 11.54 -11.09 -15.96
C ALA A 106 11.76 -9.97 -14.93
N ARG A 107 10.90 -9.86 -13.91
CA ARG A 107 10.93 -8.82 -12.87
C ARG A 107 10.90 -7.41 -13.46
N THR A 108 9.93 -7.18 -14.34
CA THR A 108 9.67 -5.88 -14.99
C THR A 108 8.44 -5.21 -14.38
N GLY A 109 8.19 -3.93 -14.71
CA GLY A 109 7.06 -3.17 -14.17
C GLY A 109 7.07 -3.14 -12.63
N LEU A 110 5.92 -3.39 -12.01
CA LEU A 110 5.79 -3.49 -10.55
C LEU A 110 6.73 -4.55 -9.94
N TYR A 111 6.96 -5.67 -10.62
CA TYR A 111 7.83 -6.75 -10.11
C TYR A 111 9.31 -6.34 -10.03
N ALA A 112 9.70 -5.22 -10.64
CA ALA A 112 11.03 -4.63 -10.45
C ALA A 112 11.28 -4.22 -8.98
N ALA A 113 10.23 -4.03 -8.16
CA ALA A 113 10.38 -3.78 -6.73
C ALA A 113 11.11 -4.91 -5.99
N LEU A 114 10.98 -6.16 -6.44
CA LEU A 114 11.64 -7.33 -5.85
C LEU A 114 13.18 -7.28 -5.96
N ARG A 115 13.71 -6.49 -6.89
CA ARG A 115 15.15 -6.34 -7.14
C ARG A 115 15.70 -4.98 -6.72
N ALA A 116 14.86 -4.10 -6.18
CA ALA A 116 15.23 -2.75 -5.77
C ALA A 116 16.36 -2.74 -4.73
N LYS A 117 16.26 -3.57 -3.67
CA LYS A 117 17.31 -3.69 -2.63
C LYS A 117 18.64 -4.17 -3.20
N ALA A 118 18.61 -5.17 -4.09
CA ALA A 118 19.83 -5.73 -4.68
C ALA A 118 20.56 -4.73 -5.60
N ILE A 119 19.81 -3.87 -6.29
CA ILE A 119 20.36 -2.90 -7.25
C ILE A 119 20.80 -1.61 -6.55
N THR A 120 19.93 -1.04 -5.71
CA THR A 120 20.15 0.28 -5.11
C THR A 120 20.84 0.22 -3.75
N GLY A 121 20.88 -0.97 -3.13
CA GLY A 121 21.31 -1.17 -1.75
C GLY A 121 20.23 -0.87 -0.70
N TYR A 122 19.08 -0.31 -1.11
CA TYR A 122 18.04 0.15 -0.19
C TYR A 122 16.70 -0.56 -0.43
N GLN A 123 16.06 -0.94 0.67
CA GLN A 123 14.74 -1.56 0.68
C GLN A 123 13.65 -0.48 0.55
N PRO A 124 12.75 -0.55 -0.46
CA PRO A 124 11.54 0.26 -0.43
C PRO A 124 10.53 -0.29 0.59
N HIS A 125 9.91 0.60 1.36
CA HIS A 125 8.87 0.26 2.34
C HIS A 125 7.47 0.70 1.93
N VAL A 126 7.37 1.60 0.95
CA VAL A 126 6.11 1.99 0.29
C VAL A 126 6.23 1.75 -1.21
N VAL A 127 5.18 1.24 -1.85
CA VAL A 127 5.10 1.05 -3.31
C VAL A 127 3.89 1.81 -3.86
N ILE A 128 4.12 2.61 -4.88
CA ILE A 128 3.08 3.30 -5.65
C ILE A 128 3.27 3.06 -7.15
N THR A 129 2.19 3.16 -7.92
CA THR A 129 2.27 3.09 -9.38
C THR A 129 1.32 4.08 -10.05
N ALA A 130 1.75 4.60 -11.20
CA ALA A 130 0.99 5.49 -12.06
C ALA A 130 -0.19 4.83 -12.78
N GLY A 131 -0.32 3.50 -12.69
CA GLY A 131 -1.47 2.78 -13.24
C GLY A 131 -2.79 3.21 -12.61
N ASN A 132 -3.90 3.04 -13.34
CA ASN A 132 -5.24 3.27 -12.80
C ASN A 132 -5.61 2.17 -11.79
N THR A 133 -5.03 2.25 -10.60
CA THR A 133 -5.21 1.29 -9.49
C THR A 133 -6.65 1.22 -8.99
N GLY A 134 -7.44 2.27 -9.21
CA GLY A 134 -8.87 2.34 -8.88
C GLY A 134 -9.81 1.87 -9.99
N ALA A 135 -9.28 1.44 -11.15
CA ALA A 135 -10.10 0.80 -12.17
C ALA A 135 -10.56 -0.58 -11.66
N TRP A 136 -11.85 -0.84 -11.73
CA TRP A 136 -12.42 -2.15 -11.45
C TRP A 136 -13.65 -2.35 -12.33
N VAL A 137 -13.97 -3.61 -12.58
CA VAL A 137 -15.16 -3.98 -13.34
C VAL A 137 -16.28 -4.22 -12.35
N GLU A 138 -17.23 -3.28 -12.30
CA GLU A 138 -18.43 -3.38 -11.46
C GLU A 138 -19.45 -4.28 -12.15
N GLY A 139 -19.73 -5.47 -11.60
CA GLY A 139 -20.76 -6.36 -12.13
C GLY A 139 -20.69 -6.51 -13.66
N GLY A 140 -19.49 -6.76 -14.18
CA GLY A 140 -19.29 -7.00 -15.61
C GLY A 140 -19.31 -8.49 -15.93
N VAL A 141 -19.39 -8.82 -17.22
CA VAL A 141 -19.28 -10.21 -17.67
C VAL A 141 -17.86 -10.71 -17.43
N VAL A 142 -17.72 -11.65 -16.50
CA VAL A 142 -16.45 -12.26 -16.06
C VAL A 142 -16.07 -13.42 -16.96
N SER A 143 -17.06 -14.20 -17.38
CA SER A 143 -16.85 -15.33 -18.27
C SER A 143 -18.08 -15.56 -19.14
N ILE A 144 -17.84 -16.05 -20.35
CA ILE A 144 -18.88 -16.49 -21.26
C ILE A 144 -18.59 -17.95 -21.59
N SER A 145 -19.54 -18.81 -21.24
CA SER A 145 -19.46 -20.24 -21.54
C SER A 145 -20.34 -20.53 -22.75
N LEU A 146 -19.75 -21.08 -23.81
CA LEU A 146 -20.51 -21.57 -24.95
C LEU A 146 -21.22 -22.88 -24.56
N SER A 147 -22.55 -22.87 -24.61
CA SER A 147 -23.35 -24.08 -24.48
C SER A 147 -23.45 -24.83 -25.81
N GLU A 148 -23.39 -24.12 -26.94
CA GLU A 148 -23.33 -24.69 -28.28
C GLU A 148 -22.36 -23.88 -29.15
N GLN A 149 -21.51 -24.56 -29.93
CA GLN A 149 -20.45 -23.93 -30.73
C GLN A 149 -20.92 -23.45 -32.13
N GLY A 150 -22.19 -23.70 -32.46
CA GLY A 150 -22.72 -23.50 -33.81
C GLY A 150 -22.11 -24.47 -34.83
N ALA A 151 -22.54 -24.35 -36.08
CA ALA A 151 -22.01 -25.14 -37.20
C ALA A 151 -22.25 -24.39 -38.53
N LYS A 152 -21.40 -24.66 -39.53
CA LYS A 152 -21.48 -24.09 -40.90
C LYS A 152 -21.46 -22.56 -40.94
N LEU A 153 -20.68 -21.92 -40.06
CA LEU A 153 -20.50 -20.46 -40.07
C LEU A 153 -19.37 -20.10 -41.04
N THR A 154 -19.64 -19.27 -42.05
CA THR A 154 -18.63 -18.87 -43.05
C THR A 154 -17.98 -17.53 -42.70
N GLU A 155 -18.54 -16.78 -41.76
CA GLU A 155 -18.03 -15.52 -41.23
C GLU A 155 -18.21 -15.48 -39.71
N SER A 156 -17.43 -14.63 -39.02
CA SER A 156 -17.59 -14.44 -37.58
C SER A 156 -18.96 -13.84 -37.26
N PRO A 157 -19.79 -14.48 -36.41
CA PRO A 157 -21.08 -13.92 -36.02
C PRO A 157 -20.89 -12.70 -35.11
N ILE A 158 -21.81 -11.75 -35.21
CA ILE A 158 -21.90 -10.59 -34.32
C ILE A 158 -22.46 -11.09 -32.98
N VAL A 159 -21.79 -10.74 -31.89
CA VAL A 159 -22.19 -11.12 -30.54
C VAL A 159 -22.71 -9.89 -29.82
N GLU A 160 -24.01 -9.88 -29.52
CA GLU A 160 -24.64 -8.80 -28.78
C GLU A 160 -25.12 -9.31 -27.42
N ALA A 161 -24.93 -8.48 -26.40
CA ALA A 161 -25.46 -8.72 -25.07
C ALA A 161 -26.70 -7.85 -24.87
N THR A 162 -27.81 -8.46 -24.46
CA THR A 162 -29.07 -7.77 -24.12
C THR A 162 -29.49 -8.13 -22.69
N GLY A 163 -30.44 -7.40 -22.10
CA GLY A 163 -30.83 -7.63 -20.69
C GLY A 163 -29.76 -7.15 -19.70
N GLY A 164 -29.62 -7.80 -18.54
CA GLY A 164 -28.61 -7.43 -17.52
C GLY A 164 -29.10 -6.49 -16.41
N GLY A 165 -30.38 -6.56 -16.05
CA GLY A 165 -30.98 -5.72 -15.00
C GLY A 165 -31.46 -4.33 -15.46
N ASN A 166 -32.05 -3.57 -14.53
CA ASN A 166 -32.63 -2.24 -14.74
C ASN A 166 -31.89 -1.12 -13.96
N ASP A 167 -30.64 -1.35 -13.59
CA ASP A 167 -29.90 -0.47 -12.68
C ASP A 167 -29.46 0.86 -13.35
N PRO A 168 -29.47 1.98 -12.61
CA PRO A 168 -28.95 3.25 -13.11
C PRO A 168 -27.46 3.14 -13.48
N GLY A 169 -27.07 3.61 -14.67
CA GLY A 169 -25.67 3.62 -15.12
C GLY A 169 -25.18 2.32 -15.77
N LYS A 170 -26.08 1.37 -16.03
CA LYS A 170 -25.81 0.13 -16.76
C LYS A 170 -25.17 0.37 -18.13
N VAL A 171 -24.06 -0.32 -18.38
CA VAL A 171 -23.39 -0.37 -19.69
C VAL A 171 -23.29 -1.83 -20.11
N LEU A 172 -23.83 -2.17 -21.27
CA LEU A 172 -23.77 -3.52 -21.82
C LEU A 172 -22.34 -3.88 -22.28
N PRO A 173 -21.93 -5.15 -22.16
CA PRO A 173 -20.61 -5.57 -22.59
C PRO A 173 -20.50 -5.57 -24.12
N LYS A 174 -19.29 -5.29 -24.63
CA LYS A 174 -18.93 -5.53 -26.03
C LYS A 174 -18.22 -6.86 -26.13
N LEU A 175 -18.70 -7.72 -27.03
CA LEU A 175 -18.28 -9.10 -27.16
C LEU A 175 -17.88 -9.40 -28.60
N GLU A 176 -16.91 -10.28 -28.79
CA GLU A 176 -16.46 -10.71 -30.11
C GLU A 176 -16.39 -12.24 -30.16
N ALA A 177 -16.96 -12.85 -31.20
CA ALA A 177 -16.83 -14.28 -31.43
C ALA A 177 -15.44 -14.61 -31.98
N VAL A 178 -14.82 -15.65 -31.42
CA VAL A 178 -13.55 -16.20 -31.90
C VAL A 178 -13.84 -17.52 -32.62
N MET A 179 -13.63 -17.51 -33.94
CA MET A 179 -13.75 -18.70 -34.79
C MET A 179 -12.59 -19.66 -34.56
N GLY A 180 -12.85 -20.96 -34.72
CA GLY A 180 -11.81 -21.98 -34.69
C GLY A 180 -10.87 -21.90 -35.90
N MET A 181 -9.76 -22.63 -35.83
CA MET A 181 -8.85 -22.83 -36.98
C MET A 181 -8.84 -24.32 -37.37
N GLY A 182 -8.52 -24.62 -38.62
CA GLY A 182 -8.44 -26.00 -39.12
C GLY A 182 -9.80 -26.69 -39.16
N ALA A 183 -9.92 -27.89 -38.56
CA ALA A 183 -11.14 -28.70 -38.59
C ALA A 183 -12.36 -28.10 -37.87
N ASN A 184 -12.20 -26.96 -37.18
CA ASN A 184 -13.26 -26.22 -36.49
C ASN A 184 -13.44 -24.80 -37.05
N ALA A 185 -12.99 -24.53 -38.28
CA ALA A 185 -13.10 -23.21 -38.90
C ALA A 185 -14.55 -22.73 -39.09
N ASP A 186 -15.51 -23.66 -39.07
CA ASP A 186 -16.94 -23.44 -39.23
C ASP A 186 -17.69 -23.24 -37.89
N LYS A 187 -16.96 -23.15 -36.77
CA LYS A 187 -17.51 -23.09 -35.40
C LYS A 187 -16.90 -21.96 -34.56
N VAL A 188 -17.69 -21.46 -33.60
CA VAL A 188 -17.20 -20.52 -32.58
C VAL A 188 -16.59 -21.31 -31.42
N VAL A 189 -15.30 -21.05 -31.13
CA VAL A 189 -14.54 -21.77 -30.10
C VAL A 189 -14.51 -20.99 -28.78
N ALA A 190 -14.59 -19.66 -28.83
CA ALA A 190 -14.68 -18.82 -27.64
C ALA A 190 -15.41 -17.50 -27.97
N VAL A 191 -15.91 -16.83 -26.93
CA VAL A 191 -16.36 -15.43 -27.03
C VAL A 191 -15.40 -14.60 -26.21
N ARG A 192 -14.71 -13.66 -26.86
CA ARG A 192 -13.82 -12.70 -26.21
C ARG A 192 -14.66 -11.54 -25.69
N VAL A 193 -14.49 -11.22 -24.42
CA VAL A 193 -15.04 -10.00 -23.82
C VAL A 193 -14.10 -8.84 -24.15
N VAL A 194 -14.57 -7.88 -24.95
CA VAL A 194 -13.79 -6.69 -25.34
C VAL A 194 -13.96 -5.59 -24.32
N GLU A 195 -15.21 -5.32 -23.93
CA GLU A 195 -15.57 -4.48 -22.81
C GLU A 195 -16.52 -5.27 -21.91
N PRO A 196 -16.20 -5.51 -20.63
CA PRO A 196 -17.01 -6.37 -19.76
C PRO A 196 -18.35 -5.77 -19.34
N GLY A 197 -18.66 -4.52 -19.75
CA GLY A 197 -19.84 -3.80 -19.28
C GLY A 197 -19.68 -3.34 -17.82
N ARG A 198 -20.68 -2.63 -17.30
CA ARG A 198 -20.74 -2.14 -15.92
C ARG A 198 -22.16 -2.18 -15.38
N ALA A 199 -22.27 -2.41 -14.07
CA ALA A 199 -23.51 -2.37 -13.28
C ALA A 199 -24.61 -3.34 -13.78
N LEU A 200 -24.23 -4.58 -14.17
CA LEU A 200 -25.21 -5.62 -14.48
C LEU A 200 -25.61 -6.34 -13.19
N SER A 201 -26.87 -6.21 -12.76
CA SER A 201 -27.40 -6.94 -11.59
C SER A 201 -27.84 -8.37 -11.90
N GLN A 202 -27.97 -8.68 -13.20
CA GLN A 202 -28.31 -10.00 -13.70
C GLN A 202 -27.39 -10.38 -14.85
N PRO A 203 -27.15 -11.68 -15.09
CA PRO A 203 -26.48 -12.14 -16.30
C PRO A 203 -27.14 -11.57 -17.58
N PRO A 204 -26.39 -10.90 -18.47
CA PRO A 204 -26.92 -10.49 -19.76
C PRO A 204 -27.16 -11.72 -20.64
N THR A 205 -28.21 -11.67 -21.46
CA THR A 205 -28.49 -12.67 -22.47
C THR A 205 -27.59 -12.42 -23.67
N ILE A 206 -26.85 -13.44 -24.10
CA ILE A 206 -25.94 -13.35 -25.25
C ILE A 206 -26.68 -13.86 -26.49
N THR A 207 -26.80 -13.01 -27.50
CA THR A 207 -27.41 -13.34 -28.78
C THR A 207 -26.39 -13.22 -29.89
N PHE A 208 -26.34 -14.23 -30.75
CA PHE A 208 -25.49 -14.25 -31.94
C PHE A 208 -26.35 -13.95 -33.16
N THR A 209 -25.87 -13.06 -34.03
CA THR A 209 -26.50 -12.74 -35.32
C THR A 209 -25.46 -12.77 -36.45
N GLY A 210 -25.89 -12.92 -37.71
CA GLY A 210 -24.98 -13.02 -38.86
C GLY A 210 -24.47 -14.45 -39.11
N GLY A 211 -23.15 -14.61 -39.31
CA GLY A 211 -22.50 -15.91 -39.51
C GLY A 211 -22.39 -16.40 -40.97
N GLY A 212 -22.58 -15.51 -41.95
CA GLY A 212 -22.58 -15.82 -43.38
C GLY A 212 -23.95 -16.20 -43.97
N ASP A 213 -23.99 -16.53 -45.26
CA ASP A 213 -25.22 -16.73 -46.05
C ASP A 213 -25.66 -18.20 -46.19
N ASP A 214 -25.00 -19.15 -45.51
CA ASP A 214 -25.36 -20.56 -45.57
C ASP A 214 -26.75 -20.80 -44.94
N ALA A 215 -27.62 -21.48 -45.69
CA ALA A 215 -29.01 -21.73 -45.31
C ALA A 215 -29.19 -22.75 -44.17
N ASP A 216 -28.19 -23.61 -43.94
CA ASP A 216 -28.20 -24.63 -42.89
C ASP A 216 -27.38 -24.21 -41.65
N LYS A 217 -26.99 -22.94 -41.54
CA LYS A 217 -26.16 -22.46 -40.42
C LYS A 217 -26.86 -22.63 -39.07
N VAL A 218 -26.09 -23.07 -38.08
CA VAL A 218 -26.54 -23.15 -36.68
C VAL A 218 -25.79 -22.11 -35.88
N LEU A 219 -26.53 -21.17 -35.29
CA LEU A 219 -25.96 -20.12 -34.45
C LEU A 219 -25.57 -20.70 -33.08
N PRO A 220 -24.44 -20.25 -32.50
CA PRO A 220 -24.00 -20.71 -31.19
C PRO A 220 -24.89 -20.15 -30.07
N ALA A 221 -24.83 -20.79 -28.91
CA ALA A 221 -25.50 -20.34 -27.69
C ALA A 221 -24.46 -20.17 -26.58
N ALA A 222 -24.59 -19.11 -25.78
CA ALA A 222 -23.65 -18.82 -24.71
C ALA A 222 -24.36 -18.25 -23.47
N THR A 223 -23.83 -18.58 -22.29
CA THR A 223 -24.27 -18.02 -21.01
C THR A 223 -23.16 -17.13 -20.44
N ALA A 224 -23.51 -15.90 -20.07
CA ALA A 224 -22.60 -14.98 -19.41
C ALA A 224 -22.70 -15.12 -17.89
N ASN A 225 -21.56 -15.07 -17.20
CA ASN A 225 -21.50 -14.93 -15.75
C ASN A 225 -21.09 -13.51 -15.40
N VAL A 226 -21.76 -12.92 -14.41
CA VAL A 226 -21.48 -11.57 -13.95
C VAL A 226 -20.81 -11.62 -12.58
N GLY A 227 -19.82 -10.77 -12.37
CA GLY A 227 -19.11 -10.66 -11.10
C GLY A 227 -18.14 -9.50 -11.10
N ASP A 228 -17.62 -9.21 -9.91
CA ASP A 228 -16.63 -8.15 -9.72
C ASP A 228 -15.23 -8.71 -10.00
N VAL A 229 -14.48 -8.05 -10.88
CA VAL A 229 -13.10 -8.43 -11.20
C VAL A 229 -12.14 -7.50 -10.48
N ALA A 230 -11.27 -8.08 -9.65
CA ALA A 230 -10.22 -7.35 -8.95
C ALA A 230 -9.21 -6.76 -9.95
N ASN A 231 -8.66 -5.60 -9.61
CA ASN A 231 -7.67 -4.92 -10.45
C ASN A 231 -6.36 -5.74 -10.52
N PRO A 232 -5.79 -5.99 -11.73
CA PRO A 232 -4.54 -6.74 -11.86
C PRO A 232 -3.35 -6.14 -11.08
N PHE A 233 -3.32 -4.81 -10.89
CA PHE A 233 -2.32 -4.15 -10.05
C PHE A 233 -2.41 -4.62 -8.59
N VAL A 234 -3.61 -4.79 -8.05
CA VAL A 234 -3.82 -5.28 -6.67
C VAL A 234 -3.29 -6.69 -6.52
N SER A 235 -3.59 -7.57 -7.48
CA SER A 235 -3.09 -8.94 -7.48
C SER A 235 -1.55 -9.00 -7.50
N ALA A 236 -0.89 -8.17 -8.32
CA ALA A 236 0.56 -8.09 -8.33
C ALA A 236 1.13 -7.55 -7.02
N LEU A 237 0.54 -6.48 -6.47
CA LEU A 237 0.99 -5.87 -5.20
C LEU A 237 0.86 -6.85 -4.02
N ASN A 238 -0.21 -7.66 -3.98
CA ASN A 238 -0.38 -8.71 -2.99
C ASN A 238 0.73 -9.78 -3.04
N VAL A 239 1.31 -10.03 -4.21
CA VAL A 239 2.45 -10.97 -4.37
C VAL A 239 3.78 -10.29 -4.03
N ILE A 240 3.93 -9.01 -4.36
CA ILE A 240 5.19 -8.27 -4.22
C ILE A 240 5.39 -7.81 -2.78
N CYS A 241 4.44 -7.07 -2.21
CA CYS A 241 4.59 -6.38 -0.92
C CYS A 241 5.00 -7.29 0.25
N PRO A 242 4.46 -8.52 0.41
CA PRO A 242 4.92 -9.43 1.46
C PRO A 242 6.39 -9.84 1.32
N LYS A 243 6.88 -10.06 0.10
CA LYS A 243 8.26 -10.51 -0.17
C LYS A 243 9.30 -9.44 0.18
N ILE A 244 8.93 -8.18 0.01
CA ILE A 244 9.80 -7.03 0.27
C ILE A 244 9.45 -6.29 1.56
N ARG A 245 8.53 -6.83 2.37
CA ARG A 245 8.00 -6.20 3.60
C ARG A 245 7.57 -4.73 3.42
N ALA A 246 7.05 -4.41 2.24
CA ALA A 246 6.56 -3.08 1.90
C ALA A 246 5.04 -3.01 2.03
N ARG A 247 4.50 -1.80 1.93
CA ARG A 247 3.07 -1.51 1.87
C ARG A 247 2.75 -0.77 0.57
N ALA A 248 1.63 -1.07 -0.06
CA ALA A 248 1.22 -0.44 -1.30
C ALA A 248 0.15 0.62 -1.02
N TYR A 249 0.34 1.83 -1.54
CA TYR A 249 -0.68 2.87 -1.46
C TYR A 249 -1.35 2.97 -2.83
N ILE A 250 -2.65 2.74 -2.85
CA ILE A 250 -3.42 2.72 -4.09
C ILE A 250 -4.52 3.78 -4.05
N THR A 251 -4.86 4.27 -5.24
CA THR A 251 -5.92 5.26 -5.41
C THR A 251 -7.23 4.54 -5.71
N GLY A 252 -8.31 4.96 -5.07
CA GLY A 252 -9.66 4.46 -5.32
C GLY A 252 -10.27 4.91 -6.66
N PRO A 253 -11.50 4.46 -6.95
CA PRO A 253 -12.17 4.72 -8.22
C PRO A 253 -12.53 6.20 -8.43
N ASN A 254 -12.66 7.00 -7.36
CA ASN A 254 -13.03 8.42 -7.40
C ASN A 254 -14.41 8.72 -8.01
N THR A 255 -15.34 7.77 -7.92
CA THR A 255 -16.71 7.90 -8.44
C THR A 255 -17.68 8.26 -7.32
N THR A 256 -18.06 7.28 -6.49
CA THR A 256 -18.97 7.47 -5.34
C THR A 256 -18.42 6.80 -4.09
N ASN A 257 -18.88 7.24 -2.90
CA ASN A 257 -18.53 6.60 -1.63
C ASN A 257 -18.91 5.10 -1.64
N ALA A 258 -20.08 4.77 -2.19
CA ALA A 258 -20.54 3.39 -2.28
C ALA A 258 -19.65 2.54 -3.19
N GLU A 259 -19.21 3.09 -4.33
CA GLU A 259 -18.28 2.39 -5.23
C GLU A 259 -16.90 2.20 -4.61
N ALA A 260 -16.39 3.17 -3.84
CA ALA A 260 -15.12 3.00 -3.13
C ALA A 260 -15.18 1.84 -2.12
N VAL A 261 -16.31 1.70 -1.40
CA VAL A 261 -16.53 0.57 -0.49
C VAL A 261 -16.67 -0.75 -1.23
N ARG A 262 -17.38 -0.78 -2.37
CA ARG A 262 -17.45 -1.98 -3.22
C ARG A 262 -16.07 -2.37 -3.74
N PHE A 263 -15.29 -1.41 -4.20
CA PHE A 263 -13.91 -1.62 -4.62
C PHE A 263 -13.07 -2.24 -3.51
N ARG A 264 -13.17 -1.76 -2.25
CA ARG A 264 -12.49 -2.38 -1.11
C ARG A 264 -12.86 -3.85 -0.92
N ARG A 265 -14.10 -4.27 -1.20
CA ARG A 265 -14.52 -5.68 -1.06
C ARG A 265 -13.85 -6.61 -2.07
N THR A 266 -13.33 -6.08 -3.18
CA THR A 266 -12.56 -6.87 -4.16
C THR A 266 -11.11 -7.11 -3.73
N ILE A 267 -10.66 -6.45 -2.66
CA ILE A 267 -9.27 -6.45 -2.21
C ILE A 267 -9.18 -7.14 -0.86
N ASN A 268 -8.32 -8.15 -0.79
CA ASN A 268 -7.85 -8.71 0.46
C ASN A 268 -6.31 -8.67 0.46
N GLY A 269 -5.75 -7.73 1.22
CA GLY A 269 -4.32 -7.47 1.27
C GLY A 269 -3.94 -6.66 2.50
N GLY A 270 -3.44 -7.31 3.54
CA GLY A 270 -2.94 -6.67 4.78
C GLY A 270 -1.67 -5.85 4.64
N ARG A 271 -1.33 -5.43 3.43
CA ARG A 271 -0.26 -4.50 3.09
C ARG A 271 -0.73 -3.44 2.08
N ILE A 272 -2.02 -3.33 1.82
CA ILE A 272 -2.58 -2.38 0.85
C ILE A 272 -3.41 -1.33 1.60
N LEU A 273 -3.06 -0.05 1.41
CA LEU A 273 -3.83 1.09 1.88
C LEU A 273 -4.61 1.67 0.69
N ILE A 274 -5.94 1.64 0.78
CA ILE A 274 -6.83 2.20 -0.24
C ILE A 274 -7.12 3.65 0.13
N ILE A 275 -6.95 4.56 -0.82
CA ILE A 275 -7.17 5.98 -0.59
C ILE A 275 -8.13 6.54 -1.64
N ASP A 276 -9.27 7.04 -1.20
CA ASP A 276 -10.29 7.68 -2.04
C ASP A 276 -10.76 8.97 -1.36
N PRO A 277 -10.81 10.13 -2.03
CA PRO A 277 -10.85 10.34 -3.49
C PRO A 277 -9.49 10.70 -4.12
N LYS A 278 -9.48 10.92 -5.44
CA LYS A 278 -8.35 11.53 -6.17
C LYS A 278 -8.18 12.99 -5.76
N THR A 279 -7.00 13.55 -6.03
CA THR A 279 -6.66 14.94 -5.71
C THR A 279 -6.80 15.83 -6.94
N ILE A 280 -6.89 17.15 -6.71
CA ILE A 280 -6.85 18.17 -7.75
C ILE A 280 -5.55 18.96 -7.59
N LYS A 281 -4.88 19.20 -8.72
CA LYS A 281 -3.71 20.06 -8.82
C LYS A 281 -3.86 20.98 -10.03
N ASN A 282 -3.57 22.26 -9.85
CA ASN A 282 -3.60 23.24 -10.93
C ASN A 282 -2.33 23.12 -11.76
N VAL A 283 -2.49 22.80 -13.05
CA VAL A 283 -1.43 22.81 -14.04
C VAL A 283 -1.74 23.93 -15.01
N SER A 284 -0.91 24.97 -15.02
CA SER A 284 -1.09 26.15 -15.88
C SER A 284 -2.46 26.83 -15.75
N GLY A 285 -2.99 26.91 -14.52
CA GLY A 285 -4.30 27.52 -14.22
C GLY A 285 -5.50 26.62 -14.50
N VAL A 286 -5.30 25.38 -14.94
CA VAL A 286 -6.36 24.39 -15.14
C VAL A 286 -6.33 23.35 -14.03
N PRO A 287 -7.44 23.13 -13.30
CA PRO A 287 -7.52 22.07 -12.29
C PRO A 287 -7.52 20.69 -12.97
N VAL A 288 -6.51 19.88 -12.69
CA VAL A 288 -6.37 18.51 -13.22
C VAL A 288 -6.50 17.50 -12.09
N THR A 289 -7.28 16.43 -12.33
CA THR A 289 -7.41 15.31 -11.39
C THR A 289 -6.18 14.42 -11.44
N LYS A 290 -5.59 14.11 -10.27
CA LYS A 290 -4.38 13.32 -10.13
C LYS A 290 -4.55 12.17 -9.11
N PRO A 291 -3.81 11.07 -9.26
CA PRO A 291 -3.77 10.02 -8.25
C PRO A 291 -3.28 10.54 -6.89
N VAL A 292 -3.86 10.01 -5.81
CA VAL A 292 -3.57 10.47 -4.43
C VAL A 292 -2.40 9.70 -3.78
N ALA A 293 -2.03 8.55 -4.34
CA ALA A 293 -1.03 7.64 -3.76
C ALA A 293 0.32 8.32 -3.47
N ALA A 294 0.82 9.15 -4.39
CA ALA A 294 2.08 9.88 -4.23
C ALA A 294 2.06 10.86 -3.04
N VAL A 295 0.91 11.49 -2.79
CA VAL A 295 0.71 12.40 -1.66
C VAL A 295 0.84 11.64 -0.34
N PHE A 296 0.10 10.53 -0.19
CA PHE A 296 0.17 9.72 1.03
C PHE A 296 1.57 9.10 1.24
N ALA A 297 2.24 8.69 0.15
CA ALA A 297 3.61 8.17 0.23
C ALA A 297 4.60 9.24 0.71
N GLY A 298 4.47 10.48 0.22
CA GLY A 298 5.24 11.62 0.71
C GLY A 298 4.95 11.98 2.16
N VAL A 299 3.67 11.97 2.56
CA VAL A 299 3.27 12.15 3.97
C VAL A 299 3.88 11.05 4.85
N ARG A 300 3.86 9.79 4.41
CA ARG A 300 4.48 8.67 5.13
C ARG A 300 5.98 8.87 5.29
N ALA A 301 6.68 9.26 4.23
CA ALA A 301 8.11 9.55 4.29
C ALA A 301 8.42 10.69 5.28
N ARG A 302 7.58 11.73 5.31
CA ARG A 302 7.69 12.82 6.29
C ARG A 302 7.45 12.36 7.73
N VAL A 303 6.45 11.51 7.96
CA VAL A 303 6.15 10.98 9.31
C VAL A 303 7.33 10.16 9.82
N VAL A 304 7.88 9.28 8.98
CA VAL A 304 9.06 8.47 9.33
C VAL A 304 10.29 9.33 9.66
N ALA A 305 10.44 10.48 8.99
CA ALA A 305 11.52 11.43 9.27
C ALA A 305 11.26 12.36 10.46
N SER A 306 10.06 12.31 11.05
CA SER A 306 9.67 13.13 12.21
C SER A 306 9.96 12.41 13.53
N SER A 307 9.69 13.07 14.66
CA SER A 307 9.80 12.46 15.99
C SER A 307 8.83 11.31 16.21
N GLU A 308 7.77 11.18 15.41
CA GLU A 308 6.84 10.04 15.46
C GLU A 308 7.43 8.76 14.87
N GLY A 309 8.52 8.86 14.10
CA GLY A 309 9.22 7.70 13.54
C GLY A 309 8.32 6.79 12.69
N VAL A 310 8.66 5.50 12.66
CA VAL A 310 7.94 4.49 11.86
C VAL A 310 6.62 4.09 12.53
N SER A 311 6.51 4.19 13.84
CA SER A 311 5.29 3.95 14.60
C SER A 311 4.22 5.04 14.40
N GLY A 312 4.59 6.19 13.85
CA GLY A 312 3.66 7.26 13.48
C GLY A 312 2.62 6.86 12.42
N SER A 313 1.40 7.36 12.59
CA SER A 313 0.31 7.17 11.62
C SER A 313 0.42 8.12 10.44
N VAL A 314 -0.01 7.66 9.27
CA VAL A 314 -0.25 8.53 8.10
C VAL A 314 -1.51 9.37 8.23
N SER A 315 -2.39 9.09 9.20
CA SER A 315 -3.64 9.81 9.45
C SER A 315 -3.41 11.14 10.18
N ASN A 316 -4.33 12.09 9.99
CA ASN A 316 -4.36 13.43 10.58
C ASN A 316 -3.09 14.26 10.32
N LYS A 317 -2.50 14.12 9.12
CA LYS A 317 -1.34 14.92 8.69
C LYS A 317 -1.76 15.96 7.67
N ILE A 318 -1.22 17.16 7.80
CA ILE A 318 -1.49 18.28 6.87
C ILE A 318 -0.90 17.94 5.50
N ILE A 319 -1.68 18.12 4.44
CA ILE A 319 -1.23 17.92 3.06
C ILE A 319 -0.73 19.25 2.50
N ARG A 320 0.40 19.23 1.79
CA ARG A 320 1.08 20.44 1.27
C ARG A 320 1.00 20.59 -0.25
N THR A 321 0.76 19.49 -0.96
CA THR A 321 0.98 19.39 -2.42
C THR A 321 -0.29 19.38 -3.27
N ILE A 322 -1.45 19.55 -2.65
CA ILE A 322 -2.75 19.51 -3.34
C ILE A 322 -3.45 20.86 -3.27
N ASP A 323 -4.21 21.16 -4.33
CA ASP A 323 -5.05 22.35 -4.40
C ASP A 323 -6.52 22.05 -4.09
N GLY A 324 -6.90 20.77 -4.13
CA GLY A 324 -8.24 20.32 -3.83
C GLY A 324 -8.37 18.80 -3.82
N VAL A 325 -9.59 18.34 -3.55
CA VAL A 325 -9.98 16.93 -3.64
C VAL A 325 -11.02 16.82 -4.75
N ALA A 326 -10.91 15.78 -5.58
CA ALA A 326 -11.78 15.59 -6.75
C ALA A 326 -13.24 15.34 -6.37
N ARG A 327 -13.47 14.85 -5.15
CA ARG A 327 -14.79 14.68 -4.56
C ARG A 327 -14.76 15.17 -3.12
N THR A 328 -15.71 16.01 -2.73
CA THR A 328 -15.78 16.49 -1.35
C THR A 328 -16.18 15.34 -0.42
N ILE A 329 -15.47 15.20 0.70
CA ILE A 329 -15.78 14.28 1.79
C ILE A 329 -16.29 15.10 2.97
N SER A 330 -17.53 14.89 3.37
CA SER A 330 -18.10 15.52 4.56
C SER A 330 -17.55 14.85 5.83
N TYR A 331 -17.07 15.67 6.77
CA TYR A 331 -16.68 15.22 8.10
C TYR A 331 -17.81 15.53 9.11
N PRO A 332 -18.23 14.59 9.96
CA PRO A 332 -17.71 13.23 10.10
C PRO A 332 -18.38 12.17 9.21
N ASP A 333 -19.58 12.42 8.67
CA ASP A 333 -20.46 11.36 8.12
C ASP A 333 -19.82 10.52 6.98
N ASP A 334 -19.36 11.16 5.91
CA ASP A 334 -18.75 10.44 4.77
C ASP A 334 -17.40 9.84 5.16
N SER A 335 -16.62 10.59 5.93
CA SER A 335 -15.30 10.15 6.38
C SER A 335 -15.38 8.91 7.28
N ASN A 336 -16.40 8.83 8.15
CA ASN A 336 -16.65 7.67 9.00
C ASN A 336 -17.11 6.47 8.17
N TYR A 337 -18.06 6.69 7.24
CA TYR A 337 -18.55 5.64 6.36
C TYR A 337 -17.42 4.97 5.56
N LEU A 338 -16.48 5.76 5.03
CA LEU A 338 -15.33 5.23 4.29
C LEU A 338 -14.31 4.55 5.21
N ASN A 339 -13.95 5.16 6.33
CA ASN A 339 -12.92 4.63 7.22
C ASN A 339 -13.34 3.34 7.95
N GLU A 340 -14.61 3.23 8.36
CA GLU A 340 -15.13 2.00 8.96
C GLU A 340 -15.04 0.82 7.97
N LYS A 341 -15.09 1.11 6.66
CA LYS A 341 -14.92 0.12 5.59
C LYS A 341 -13.50 0.10 5.02
N GLN A 342 -12.53 0.61 5.78
CA GLN A 342 -11.09 0.56 5.49
C GLN A 342 -10.69 1.26 4.19
N VAL A 343 -11.34 2.38 3.90
CA VAL A 343 -10.95 3.30 2.83
C VAL A 343 -10.49 4.61 3.49
N ALA A 344 -9.21 4.93 3.33
CA ALA A 344 -8.66 6.20 3.79
C ALA A 344 -9.10 7.35 2.86
N THR A 345 -9.21 8.54 3.44
CA THR A 345 -9.79 9.73 2.81
C THR A 345 -8.95 10.98 3.06
N ILE A 346 -9.35 12.08 2.42
CA ILE A 346 -8.85 13.43 2.73
C ILE A 346 -10.02 14.25 3.28
N ILE A 347 -9.84 14.86 4.44
CA ILE A 347 -10.80 15.80 5.02
C ILE A 347 -10.28 17.23 4.87
N ASN A 348 -11.20 18.20 4.80
CA ASN A 348 -10.86 19.61 4.85
C ASN A 348 -11.41 20.20 6.16
N GLU A 349 -10.58 20.19 7.19
CA GLU A 349 -10.98 20.58 8.55
C GLU A 349 -9.93 21.51 9.15
N ARG A 350 -10.40 22.47 9.95
CA ARG A 350 -9.55 23.45 10.67
C ARG A 350 -8.59 24.23 9.75
N GLY A 351 -9.08 24.63 8.57
CA GLY A 351 -8.36 25.53 7.66
C GLY A 351 -7.34 24.86 6.74
N GLY A 352 -7.41 23.54 6.52
CA GLY A 352 -6.57 22.88 5.52
C GLY A 352 -6.89 21.40 5.28
N PHE A 353 -6.32 20.86 4.20
CA PHE A 353 -6.47 19.46 3.85
C PHE A 353 -5.63 18.56 4.74
N ARG A 354 -6.23 17.47 5.21
CA ARG A 354 -5.57 16.47 6.06
C ARG A 354 -5.85 15.06 5.55
N THR A 355 -4.84 14.20 5.64
CA THR A 355 -5.03 12.76 5.51
C THR A 355 -5.92 12.26 6.64
N TRP A 356 -6.79 11.30 6.35
CA TRP A 356 -7.72 10.77 7.34
C TRP A 356 -7.95 9.29 7.09
N GLY A 357 -7.54 8.45 8.06
CA GLY A 357 -7.55 7.00 7.90
C GLY A 357 -6.16 6.40 7.78
N SER A 358 -6.00 5.22 8.37
CA SER A 358 -4.75 4.46 8.31
C SER A 358 -4.97 2.93 8.32
N ARG A 359 -6.22 2.50 8.06
CA ARG A 359 -6.60 1.10 8.01
C ARG A 359 -6.23 0.49 6.65
N LEU A 360 -5.55 -0.65 6.67
CA LEU A 360 -5.22 -1.49 5.53
C LEU A 360 -6.42 -2.37 5.15
N ALA A 361 -6.45 -2.86 3.91
CA ALA A 361 -7.50 -3.72 3.38
C ALA A 361 -7.35 -5.18 3.85
N THR A 362 -7.44 -5.41 5.17
CA THR A 362 -7.36 -6.73 5.81
C THR A 362 -8.56 -7.00 6.68
N ASP A 363 -8.95 -8.26 6.81
CA ASP A 363 -9.99 -8.68 7.76
C ASP A 363 -9.39 -9.08 9.13
N ASP A 364 -8.06 -8.97 9.28
CA ASP A 364 -7.35 -9.17 10.54
C ASP A 364 -7.25 -7.86 11.33
N ASP A 365 -8.06 -7.74 12.37
CA ASP A 365 -8.16 -6.56 13.22
C ASP A 365 -6.85 -6.23 13.97
N LEU A 366 -5.98 -7.22 14.22
CA LEU A 366 -4.72 -6.97 14.92
C LEU A 366 -3.72 -6.24 14.01
N TRP A 367 -3.75 -6.55 12.72
CA TRP A 367 -2.81 -6.03 11.72
C TRP A 367 -3.39 -4.93 10.83
N GLN A 368 -4.53 -4.36 11.22
CA GLN A 368 -5.27 -3.44 10.37
C GLN A 368 -4.60 -2.08 10.18
N PHE A 369 -3.70 -1.64 11.05
CA PHE A 369 -3.10 -0.30 10.95
C PHE A 369 -1.78 -0.30 10.15
N ASP A 370 -1.63 0.67 9.24
CA ASP A 370 -0.41 0.88 8.46
C ASP A 370 0.84 1.03 9.34
N SER A 371 0.75 1.83 10.41
CA SER A 371 1.87 2.08 11.31
C SER A 371 2.29 0.83 12.09
N VAL A 372 1.33 0.04 12.59
CA VAL A 372 1.58 -1.22 13.29
C VAL A 372 2.34 -2.18 12.39
N ARG A 373 1.88 -2.32 11.14
CA ARG A 373 2.57 -3.16 10.14
C ARG A 373 3.97 -2.62 9.83
N ALA A 374 4.11 -1.31 9.71
CA ALA A 374 5.39 -0.67 9.43
C ALA A 374 6.43 -0.86 10.54
N THR A 375 6.01 -0.71 11.79
CA THR A 375 6.87 -0.95 12.95
C THR A 375 7.30 -2.40 13.02
N ALA A 376 6.38 -3.35 12.80
CA ALA A 376 6.72 -4.76 12.77
C ALA A 376 7.72 -5.10 11.66
N ASP A 377 7.54 -4.53 10.46
CA ASP A 377 8.51 -4.71 9.36
C ASP A 377 9.90 -4.15 9.73
N MET A 378 9.96 -2.96 10.35
CA MET A 378 11.21 -2.35 10.81
C MET A 378 11.92 -3.21 11.86
N VAL A 379 11.20 -3.70 12.87
CA VAL A 379 11.77 -4.56 13.93
C VAL A 379 12.32 -5.85 13.33
N ASN A 380 11.56 -6.50 12.45
CA ASN A 380 11.97 -7.74 11.81
C ASN A 380 13.21 -7.55 10.92
N GLU A 381 13.27 -6.48 10.13
CA GLU A 381 14.43 -6.17 9.29
C GLU A 381 15.66 -5.84 10.12
N ALA A 382 15.51 -5.07 11.20
CA ALA A 382 16.62 -4.72 12.07
C ALA A 382 17.18 -5.93 12.83
N LEU A 383 16.32 -6.87 13.24
CA LEU A 383 16.76 -8.14 13.84
C LEU A 383 17.47 -9.04 12.82
N GLU A 384 16.98 -9.10 11.57
CA GLU A 384 17.65 -9.85 10.50
C GLU A 384 19.06 -9.32 10.23
N ASP A 385 19.21 -7.99 10.10
CA ASP A 385 20.52 -7.34 9.91
C ASP A 385 21.43 -7.56 11.13
N LEU A 386 20.88 -7.54 12.35
CA LEU A 386 21.62 -7.81 13.59
C LEU A 386 22.14 -9.26 13.65
N TYR A 387 21.28 -10.23 13.37
CA TYR A 387 21.64 -11.65 13.44
C TYR A 387 22.53 -12.10 12.28
N PHE A 388 22.59 -11.35 11.18
CA PHE A 388 23.55 -11.61 10.10
C PHE A 388 25.00 -11.64 10.61
N LEU A 389 25.33 -10.84 11.63
CA LEU A 389 26.65 -10.83 12.27
C LEU A 389 27.00 -12.16 12.98
N TYR A 390 25.99 -12.94 13.36
CA TYR A 390 26.13 -14.20 14.08
C TYR A 390 26.22 -15.43 13.16
N VAL A 391 25.92 -15.26 11.87
CA VAL A 391 26.09 -16.31 10.86
C VAL A 391 27.55 -16.75 10.83
N ASP A 392 27.77 -18.06 10.71
CA ASP A 392 29.08 -18.73 10.71
C ASP A 392 29.93 -18.57 11.98
N ARG A 393 29.39 -17.98 13.06
CA ARG A 393 30.04 -18.02 14.37
C ARG A 393 29.96 -19.43 14.97
N LYS A 394 31.00 -19.82 15.70
CA LYS A 394 31.06 -21.13 16.38
C LYS A 394 29.89 -21.29 17.36
N PHE A 395 29.27 -22.46 17.37
CA PHE A 395 28.18 -22.79 18.29
C PHE A 395 28.70 -23.00 19.72
N THR A 396 28.85 -21.91 20.48
CA THR A 396 29.41 -21.90 21.83
C THR A 396 28.48 -21.18 22.79
N LYS A 397 28.57 -21.50 24.09
CA LYS A 397 27.81 -20.83 25.15
C LYS A 397 27.95 -19.30 25.10
N GLY A 398 29.17 -18.80 24.86
CA GLY A 398 29.44 -17.37 24.78
C GLY A 398 28.68 -16.71 23.63
N ASN A 399 28.77 -17.28 22.42
CA ASN A 399 28.09 -16.74 21.24
C ASN A 399 26.56 -16.78 21.37
N LEU A 400 26.00 -17.85 21.92
CA LEU A 400 24.54 -17.95 22.14
C LEU A 400 24.04 -16.92 23.16
N LYS A 401 24.78 -16.71 24.24
CA LYS A 401 24.42 -15.69 25.23
C LYS A 401 24.45 -14.29 24.61
N MET A 402 25.53 -13.95 23.91
CA MET A 402 25.66 -12.64 23.25
C MET A 402 24.55 -12.43 22.20
N LEU A 403 24.22 -13.46 21.44
CA LEU A 403 23.14 -13.43 20.45
C LEU A 403 21.79 -13.05 21.09
N ILE A 404 21.46 -13.63 22.26
CA ILE A 404 20.21 -13.32 22.97
C ILE A 404 20.25 -11.92 23.60
N GLU A 405 21.37 -11.55 24.21
CA GLU A 405 21.54 -10.24 24.84
C GLU A 405 21.47 -9.11 23.81
N ASP A 406 22.06 -9.29 22.63
CA ASP A 406 22.05 -8.31 21.56
C ASP A 406 20.64 -8.12 20.98
N GLY A 407 19.89 -9.21 20.80
CA GLY A 407 18.48 -9.14 20.39
C GLY A 407 17.62 -8.40 21.42
N ASN A 408 17.78 -8.73 22.71
CA ASN A 408 17.07 -8.03 23.78
C ASN A 408 17.52 -6.56 23.91
N ALA A 409 18.79 -6.25 23.67
CA ALA A 409 19.28 -4.87 23.64
C ALA A 409 18.63 -4.07 22.49
N ALA A 410 18.47 -4.67 21.31
CA ALA A 410 17.76 -4.05 20.19
C ALA A 410 16.29 -3.74 20.54
N LEU A 411 15.58 -4.69 21.16
CA LEU A 411 14.19 -4.46 21.59
C LEU A 411 14.07 -3.38 22.68
N ARG A 412 15.06 -3.25 23.57
CA ARG A 412 15.11 -2.13 24.53
C ARG A 412 15.26 -0.78 23.84
N VAL A 413 16.02 -0.70 22.74
CA VAL A 413 16.14 0.55 21.95
C VAL A 413 14.79 0.93 21.34
N PHE A 414 14.08 -0.02 20.69
CA PHE A 414 12.76 0.25 20.13
C PHE A 414 11.74 0.65 21.19
N LYS A 415 11.81 0.07 22.40
CA LYS A 415 10.97 0.46 23.52
C LYS A 415 11.29 1.88 24.01
N ASN A 416 12.57 2.23 24.12
CA ASN A 416 13.00 3.57 24.55
C ASN A 416 12.62 4.66 23.54
N ASN A 417 12.51 4.30 22.26
CA ASN A 417 12.02 5.17 21.19
C ASN A 417 10.48 5.24 21.13
N GLU A 418 9.77 4.52 21.99
CA GLU A 418 8.30 4.40 21.98
C GLU A 418 7.73 3.80 20.67
N ASP A 419 8.52 3.04 19.93
CA ASP A 419 8.04 2.31 18.74
C ASP A 419 7.25 1.06 19.11
N ILE A 420 7.66 0.40 20.21
CA ILE A 420 7.01 -0.80 20.76
C ILE A 420 6.74 -0.61 22.26
N LEU A 421 5.70 -1.27 22.78
CA LEU A 421 5.40 -1.27 24.22
C LEU A 421 6.37 -2.17 25.01
N GLY A 422 6.81 -3.25 24.37
CA GLY A 422 7.75 -4.21 24.92
C GLY A 422 8.10 -5.30 23.92
N GLY A 423 9.08 -6.10 24.28
CA GLY A 423 9.48 -7.28 23.53
C GLY A 423 10.64 -8.01 24.20
N ARG A 424 10.81 -9.29 23.88
CA ARG A 424 11.95 -10.10 24.34
C ARG A 424 12.31 -11.14 23.28
N VAL A 425 13.58 -11.56 23.31
CA VAL A 425 14.12 -12.67 22.50
C VAL A 425 14.58 -13.80 23.43
N TRP A 426 14.26 -15.05 23.06
CA TRP A 426 14.74 -16.24 23.76
C TRP A 426 14.99 -17.41 22.79
N LEU A 427 15.61 -18.48 23.28
CA LEU A 427 15.79 -19.72 22.54
C LEU A 427 14.45 -20.45 22.47
N ALA A 428 14.03 -20.84 21.27
CA ALA A 428 12.79 -21.57 21.09
C ALA A 428 12.86 -22.97 21.72
N ASP A 429 11.72 -23.48 22.19
CA ASP A 429 11.61 -24.80 22.82
C ASP A 429 11.82 -25.96 21.83
N ILE A 430 11.80 -25.69 20.52
CA ILE A 430 11.99 -26.68 19.44
C ILE A 430 13.47 -27.06 19.20
N ASN A 431 14.40 -26.46 19.93
CA ASN A 431 15.84 -26.70 19.75
C ASN A 431 16.28 -28.07 20.33
N GLU A 432 16.26 -29.10 19.48
CA GLU A 432 16.72 -30.45 19.82
C GLU A 432 18.22 -30.67 19.51
N PRO A 433 18.95 -31.54 20.23
CA PRO A 433 20.37 -31.80 19.99
C PRO A 433 20.72 -32.21 18.55
N THR A 434 19.85 -32.98 17.90
CA THR A 434 20.02 -33.40 16.50
C THR A 434 19.92 -32.22 15.53
N THR A 435 18.99 -31.31 15.80
CA THR A 435 18.76 -30.08 15.03
C THR A 435 19.92 -29.09 15.22
N LEU A 436 20.38 -28.92 16.45
CA LEU A 436 21.53 -28.07 16.78
C LEU A 436 22.83 -28.62 16.18
N ALA A 437 23.03 -29.94 16.20
CA ALA A 437 24.17 -30.59 15.56
C ALA A 437 24.19 -30.40 14.03
N ALA A 438 23.02 -30.25 13.41
CA ALA A 438 22.87 -29.87 12.00
C ALA A 438 23.08 -28.36 11.75
N GLY A 439 23.48 -27.58 12.77
CA GLY A 439 23.75 -26.15 12.67
C GLY A 439 22.49 -25.27 12.63
N LYS A 440 21.31 -25.81 12.96
CA LYS A 440 20.04 -25.07 12.93
C LYS A 440 19.69 -24.59 14.34
N LEU A 441 19.55 -23.27 14.50
CA LEU A 441 19.16 -22.62 15.74
C LEU A 441 17.84 -21.89 15.55
N PHE A 442 16.91 -22.06 16.48
CA PHE A 442 15.61 -21.40 16.48
C PHE A 442 15.51 -20.40 17.63
N LEU A 443 15.05 -19.20 17.33
CA LEU A 443 14.81 -18.12 18.28
C LEU A 443 13.34 -17.74 18.22
N ASP A 444 12.76 -17.49 19.38
CA ASP A 444 11.45 -16.88 19.49
C ASP A 444 11.61 -15.41 19.87
N VAL A 445 10.80 -14.57 19.25
CA VAL A 445 10.77 -13.12 19.45
C VAL A 445 9.32 -12.71 19.67
N GLU A 446 9.06 -12.01 20.77
CA GLU A 446 7.79 -11.31 20.97
C GLU A 446 8.05 -9.81 20.97
N PHE A 447 7.12 -9.05 20.40
CA PHE A 447 7.07 -7.59 20.51
C PHE A 447 5.65 -7.10 20.22
N GLU A 448 5.30 -5.97 20.81
CA GLU A 448 4.01 -5.31 20.57
C GLU A 448 4.24 -3.89 20.03
N PRO A 449 3.97 -3.64 18.73
CA PRO A 449 3.99 -2.29 18.18
C PRO A 449 3.02 -1.35 18.89
N VAL A 450 3.35 -0.07 18.99
CA VAL A 450 2.40 0.91 19.53
C VAL A 450 1.21 1.08 18.58
N GLY A 451 0.01 0.87 19.12
CA GLY A 451 -1.25 1.08 18.42
C GLY A 451 -1.63 2.55 18.27
N LEU A 452 -2.71 2.82 17.52
CA LEU A 452 -3.18 4.18 17.28
C LEU A 452 -4.42 4.50 18.11
N MET A 453 -4.48 5.74 18.63
CA MET A 453 -5.69 6.29 19.25
C MET A 453 -6.67 6.77 18.18
N GLU A 454 -7.30 5.83 17.46
CA GLU A 454 -8.21 6.15 16.36
C GLU A 454 -9.52 6.79 16.83
N GLN A 455 -10.05 6.36 17.99
CA GLN A 455 -11.29 6.86 18.56
C GLN A 455 -11.07 7.28 20.02
N ILE A 456 -11.45 8.52 20.36
CA ILE A 456 -11.39 9.06 21.72
C ILE A 456 -12.81 9.36 22.18
N HIS A 457 -13.35 8.52 23.06
CA HIS A 457 -14.66 8.74 23.67
C HIS A 457 -14.54 9.65 24.89
N VAL A 458 -15.13 10.85 24.80
CA VAL A 458 -15.20 11.80 25.92
C VAL A 458 -16.61 11.78 26.49
N THR A 459 -16.74 11.32 27.74
CA THR A 459 -18.01 11.43 28.49
C THR A 459 -17.93 12.66 29.38
N THR A 460 -18.81 13.64 29.15
CA THR A 460 -18.86 14.86 29.96
C THR A 460 -19.91 14.73 31.07
N HIS A 461 -19.54 15.12 32.28
CA HIS A 461 -20.42 15.09 33.44
C HIS A 461 -20.66 16.51 33.93
N ARG A 462 -21.92 16.88 34.19
CA ARG A 462 -22.24 18.10 34.93
C ARG A 462 -22.09 17.82 36.43
N ASN A 463 -21.23 18.58 37.10
CA ASN A 463 -21.12 18.53 38.55
C ASN A 463 -21.92 19.68 39.18
N ILE A 464 -23.12 19.38 39.66
CA ILE A 464 -24.01 20.37 40.30
C ILE A 464 -23.51 20.83 41.68
N LEU A 465 -22.54 20.13 42.29
CA LEU A 465 -21.98 20.52 43.59
C LEU A 465 -21.15 21.81 43.49
N TYR A 466 -20.74 22.24 42.29
CA TYR A 466 -20.14 23.56 42.10
C TYR A 466 -21.06 24.70 42.52
N TYR A 467 -22.39 24.51 42.50
CA TYR A 467 -23.31 25.51 43.07
C TYR A 467 -23.22 25.61 44.59
N ARG A 468 -22.89 24.52 45.30
CA ARG A 468 -22.65 24.58 46.74
C ARG A 468 -21.35 25.33 47.05
N LEU A 469 -20.28 25.02 46.32
CA LEU A 469 -19.02 25.79 46.40
C LEU A 469 -19.24 27.28 46.15
N LEU A 470 -20.02 27.64 45.12
CA LEU A 470 -20.36 29.04 44.86
C LEU A 470 -21.15 29.68 46.01
N LEU A 471 -22.14 28.98 46.58
CA LEU A 471 -22.90 29.48 47.72
C LEU A 471 -22.02 29.62 48.97
N ASP A 472 -21.11 28.68 49.21
CA ASP A 472 -20.15 28.73 50.31
C ASP A 472 -19.14 29.88 50.11
N GLU A 473 -18.70 30.16 48.87
CA GLU A 473 -17.87 31.32 48.53
C GLU A 473 -18.62 32.64 48.77
N VAL A 474 -19.90 32.72 48.37
CA VAL A 474 -20.74 33.91 48.63
C VAL A 474 -20.97 34.10 50.12
N ASN A 475 -21.31 33.03 50.86
CA ASN A 475 -21.48 33.09 52.31
C ASN A 475 -20.17 33.47 53.00
N GLY A 476 -19.05 32.89 52.58
CA GLY A 476 -17.72 33.29 53.05
C GLY A 476 -17.43 34.76 52.78
N ALA A 477 -17.76 35.28 51.59
CA ALA A 477 -17.57 36.69 51.25
C ALA A 477 -18.48 37.64 52.05
N ILE A 478 -19.69 37.21 52.41
CA ILE A 478 -20.62 37.97 53.26
C ILE A 478 -20.15 37.95 54.72
N GLU A 479 -19.76 36.79 55.24
CA GLU A 479 -19.37 36.60 56.64
C GLU A 479 -17.97 37.16 56.97
N THR A 480 -17.06 37.24 55.99
CA THR A 480 -15.67 37.72 56.20
C THR A 480 -15.32 39.02 55.45
N GLY A 481 -16.29 39.70 54.86
CA GLY A 481 -16.06 40.68 53.77
C GLY A 481 -15.07 41.84 54.04
N PRO A 482 -14.60 42.54 52.98
CA PRO A 482 -13.89 43.83 53.08
C PRO A 482 -14.79 45.01 53.53
N LEU A 483 -16.00 44.72 54.03
CA LEU A 483 -16.96 45.68 54.60
C LEU A 483 -17.05 45.56 56.13
N SER A 484 -15.93 45.28 56.81
CA SER A 484 -15.74 45.77 58.18
C SER A 484 -15.32 47.24 58.16
N LEU A 485 -16.16 48.09 57.54
CA LEU A 485 -16.06 49.53 57.67
C LEU A 485 -16.96 49.96 58.83
N ALA A 486 -16.34 49.84 60.02
CA ALA A 486 -16.58 50.58 61.26
C ALA A 486 -17.99 50.65 61.88
N ALA A 487 -17.97 50.53 63.22
CA ALA A 487 -18.97 50.90 64.23
C ALA A 487 -20.02 49.84 64.61
#